data_AF-A0A943GTR8-F1
#
_entry.id   AF-A0A943GTR8-F1
#
_cell.length_a   1.000
_cell.length_b   1.000
_cell.length_c   1.000
_cell.angle_alpha   90.00
_cell.angle_beta   90.00
_cell.angle_gamma   90.00
#
_symmetry.space_group_name_H-M   'P 1'
#
loop_
_entity.id
_entity.type
_entity.pdbx_description
1 polymer ?
#
loop_
_entity_poly.entity_id
_entity_poly.type
_entity_poly.pdbx_seq_one_letter_code
_entity_poly.pdbx_strand_id
1 'polypeptide(L)'
;MSEEKNELKAYIEASIDEKFEREAVIRKTEASRVYLYRHKESGKRIIQRHSKNRNDDVYRILRNKRLCSLPQIYEVCSDDDWLMVLEEYIDGKNLAAVTDSGTLKTKQACKYAYDICNALTELHALGIIHRDIKPANVIINGNNEAVLIDLNIARSVSESDDKDTASLGTVGYAAPEQYGISQSGKSTDIYALGVLLNIMITGVHPAINSPKGPIKHIIQKATNVQISRRYQSAKEMQKELRLYI
;
A
#
# COMPACT_ATOMS: atom_id res chain seq x y z
N MET A 1 -30.79 2.52 -8.09
CA MET A 1 -29.31 2.32 -8.08
C MET A 1 -28.51 3.59 -7.78
N SER A 2 -28.80 4.77 -8.37
CA SER A 2 -28.09 6.03 -7.99
C SER A 2 -28.61 6.63 -6.68
N GLU A 3 -29.93 6.61 -6.44
CA GLU A 3 -30.53 7.08 -5.18
C GLU A 3 -30.09 6.25 -3.97
N GLU A 4 -30.13 4.91 -4.05
CA GLU A 4 -29.68 4.01 -2.96
C GLU A 4 -28.20 4.20 -2.57
N LYS A 5 -27.32 4.50 -3.54
CA LYS A 5 -25.89 4.78 -3.29
C LYS A 5 -25.70 6.09 -2.53
N ASN A 6 -26.50 7.09 -2.85
CA ASN A 6 -26.50 8.38 -2.16
C ASN A 6 -27.08 8.28 -0.75
N GLU A 7 -28.10 7.46 -0.53
CA GLU A 7 -28.67 7.20 0.80
C GLU A 7 -27.66 6.51 1.74
N LEU A 8 -26.95 5.47 1.26
CA LEU A 8 -25.93 4.79 2.07
C LEU A 8 -24.80 5.74 2.47
N LYS A 9 -24.32 6.56 1.52
CA LYS A 9 -23.30 7.57 1.80
C LYS A 9 -23.76 8.56 2.86
N ALA A 10 -24.95 9.13 2.70
CA ALA A 10 -25.53 10.08 3.64
C ALA A 10 -25.72 9.47 5.04
N TYR A 11 -26.16 8.21 5.11
CA TYR A 11 -26.28 7.49 6.38
C TYR A 11 -24.92 7.30 7.08
N ILE A 12 -23.89 6.93 6.33
CA ILE A 12 -22.53 6.78 6.86
C ILE A 12 -22.00 8.13 7.36
N GLU A 13 -22.13 9.19 6.57
CA GLU A 13 -21.69 10.53 6.95
C GLU A 13 -22.40 11.03 8.21
N ALA A 14 -23.72 10.88 8.28
CA ALA A 14 -24.50 11.22 9.47
C ALA A 14 -24.06 10.42 10.71
N SER A 15 -23.80 9.12 10.56
CA SER A 15 -23.31 8.26 11.65
C SER A 15 -21.91 8.68 12.15
N ILE A 16 -21.04 9.14 11.24
CA ILE A 16 -19.73 9.68 11.59
C ILE A 16 -19.89 10.98 12.38
N ASP A 17 -20.71 11.92 11.89
CA ASP A 17 -20.91 13.21 12.55
C ASP A 17 -21.53 13.06 13.95
N GLU A 18 -22.42 12.08 14.12
CA GLU A 18 -23.01 11.75 15.42
C GLU A 18 -21.97 11.17 16.39
N LYS A 19 -21.15 10.20 15.98
CA LYS A 19 -20.33 9.38 16.90
C LYS A 19 -18.86 9.76 16.96
N PHE A 20 -18.37 10.49 15.97
CA PHE A 20 -16.98 10.87 15.81
C PHE A 20 -16.81 12.38 15.71
N GLU A 21 -15.63 12.84 16.10
CA GLU A 21 -15.17 14.20 15.84
C GLU A 21 -14.00 14.14 14.84
N ARG A 22 -13.94 15.12 13.94
CA ARG A 22 -12.83 15.22 12.99
C ARG A 22 -11.60 15.78 13.70
N GLU A 23 -10.61 14.93 13.90
CA GLU A 23 -9.35 15.27 14.59
C GLU A 23 -8.38 16.00 13.65
N ALA A 24 -8.30 15.60 12.37
CA ALA A 24 -7.38 16.22 11.42
C ALA A 24 -7.80 16.08 9.95
N VAL A 25 -7.31 16.99 9.11
CA VAL A 25 -7.30 16.85 7.65
C VAL A 25 -5.89 16.40 7.25
N ILE A 26 -5.73 15.12 6.89
CA ILE A 26 -4.43 14.57 6.51
C ILE A 26 -4.06 15.00 5.09
N ARG A 27 -5.03 15.02 4.18
CA ARG A 27 -4.85 15.44 2.79
C ARG A 27 -6.13 16.04 2.25
N LYS A 28 -6.03 17.11 1.45
CA LYS A 28 -7.17 17.68 0.74
C LYS A 28 -6.72 18.27 -0.59
N THR A 29 -7.04 17.58 -1.68
CA THR A 29 -6.86 18.04 -3.06
C THR A 29 -8.19 17.95 -3.80
N GLU A 30 -8.23 18.39 -5.06
CA GLU A 30 -9.42 18.26 -5.91
C GLU A 30 -9.77 16.80 -6.26
N ALA A 31 -8.79 15.90 -6.21
CA ALA A 31 -8.94 14.49 -6.61
C ALA A 31 -8.93 13.52 -5.41
N SER A 32 -8.45 13.94 -4.24
CA SER A 32 -8.32 13.07 -3.06
C SER A 32 -8.45 13.85 -1.76
N ARG A 33 -9.23 13.30 -0.81
CA ARG A 33 -9.42 13.89 0.53
C ARG A 33 -9.29 12.79 1.57
N VAL A 34 -8.51 13.02 2.61
CA VAL A 34 -8.25 12.07 3.69
C VAL A 34 -8.40 12.79 5.03
N TYR A 35 -9.30 12.28 5.86
CA TYR A 35 -9.65 12.82 7.15
C TYR A 35 -9.40 11.80 8.25
N LEU A 36 -8.93 12.28 9.39
CA LEU A 36 -8.82 11.50 10.62
C LEU A 36 -10.01 11.84 11.52
N TYR A 37 -10.71 10.81 11.95
CA TYR A 37 -11.81 10.92 12.91
C TYR A 37 -11.48 10.16 14.18
N ARG A 38 -11.97 10.67 15.32
CA ARG A 38 -11.88 10.06 16.64
C ARG A 38 -13.28 9.82 17.18
N HIS A 39 -13.55 8.62 17.65
CA HIS A 39 -14.81 8.28 18.29
C HIS A 39 -14.93 9.02 19.63
N LYS A 40 -16.05 9.71 19.87
CA LYS A 40 -16.24 10.62 21.02
C LYS A 40 -16.10 9.91 22.37
N GLU A 41 -16.62 8.69 22.49
CA GLU A 41 -16.56 7.91 23.74
C GLU A 41 -15.31 7.02 23.85
N SER A 42 -15.11 6.10 22.90
CA SER A 42 -14.02 5.12 22.97
C SER A 42 -12.62 5.69 22.66
N GLY A 43 -12.53 6.88 22.07
CA GLY A 43 -11.28 7.45 21.58
C GLY A 43 -10.67 6.71 20.37
N LYS A 44 -11.33 5.67 19.84
CA LYS A 44 -10.86 4.92 18.67
C LYS A 44 -10.80 5.84 17.45
N ARG A 45 -9.69 5.75 16.70
CA ARG A 45 -9.49 6.53 15.48
C ARG A 45 -9.79 5.74 14.21
N ILE A 46 -10.29 6.43 13.19
CA ILE A 46 -10.53 5.89 11.84
C ILE A 46 -10.10 6.89 10.78
N ILE A 47 -9.83 6.39 9.58
CA ILE A 47 -9.59 7.21 8.39
C ILE A 47 -10.83 7.18 7.51
N GLN A 48 -11.24 8.36 7.04
CA GLN A 48 -12.20 8.52 5.96
C GLN A 48 -11.48 9.07 4.74
N ARG A 49 -11.53 8.31 3.65
CA ARG A 49 -10.91 8.66 2.37
C ARG A 49 -11.97 8.89 1.32
N HIS A 50 -11.78 9.93 0.53
CA HIS A 50 -12.51 10.19 -0.71
C HIS A 50 -11.52 10.22 -1.88
N SER A 51 -11.80 9.49 -2.96
CA SER A 51 -10.97 9.46 -4.17
C SER A 51 -11.83 9.56 -5.43
N LYS A 52 -11.42 10.42 -6.37
CA LYS A 52 -11.94 10.42 -7.76
C LYS A 52 -11.35 9.29 -8.60
N ASN A 53 -10.14 8.83 -8.25
CA ASN A 53 -9.59 7.62 -8.88
C ASN A 53 -10.27 6.42 -8.23
N ARG A 54 -11.26 5.88 -8.92
CA ARG A 54 -12.17 4.86 -8.42
C ARG A 54 -11.63 3.47 -8.71
N ASN A 55 -11.30 2.75 -7.65
CA ASN A 55 -11.00 1.32 -7.67
C ASN A 55 -11.91 0.58 -6.70
N ASP A 56 -13.21 0.86 -6.83
CA ASP A 56 -14.27 0.41 -5.93
C ASP A 56 -14.18 -1.09 -5.63
N ASP A 57 -13.93 -1.91 -6.64
CA ASP A 57 -13.92 -3.37 -6.51
C ASP A 57 -12.78 -3.86 -5.62
N VAL A 58 -11.61 -3.21 -5.65
CA VAL A 58 -10.50 -3.52 -4.74
C VAL A 58 -10.94 -3.34 -3.30
N TYR A 59 -11.52 -2.19 -2.97
CA TYR A 59 -11.96 -1.92 -1.60
C TYR A 59 -13.16 -2.78 -1.20
N ARG A 60 -14.10 -3.08 -2.11
CA ARG A 60 -15.21 -4.00 -1.85
C ARG A 60 -14.74 -5.42 -1.55
N ILE A 61 -13.73 -5.91 -2.29
CA ILE A 61 -13.11 -7.22 -2.01
C ILE A 61 -12.48 -7.23 -0.62
N LEU A 62 -11.88 -6.13 -0.18
CA LEU A 62 -11.19 -6.03 1.11
C LEU A 62 -12.12 -5.74 2.30
N ARG A 63 -13.35 -5.28 2.05
CA ARG A 63 -14.30 -4.91 3.10
C ARG A 63 -14.50 -6.04 4.11
N ASN A 64 -14.43 -5.71 5.40
CA ASN A 64 -14.60 -6.62 6.53
C ASN A 64 -13.58 -7.77 6.61
N LYS A 65 -12.49 -7.72 5.85
CA LYS A 65 -11.37 -8.66 6.00
C LYS A 65 -10.33 -8.08 6.95
N ARG A 66 -9.80 -8.94 7.83
CA ARG A 66 -8.62 -8.63 8.65
C ARG A 66 -7.43 -9.30 8.00
N LEU A 67 -6.60 -8.51 7.33
CA LEU A 67 -5.42 -9.00 6.63
C LEU A 67 -4.16 -8.58 7.37
N CYS A 68 -3.12 -9.40 7.30
CA CYS A 68 -1.87 -9.14 7.97
C CYS A 68 -1.16 -7.92 7.35
N SER A 69 -0.65 -7.03 8.21
CA SER A 69 0.14 -5.86 7.78
C SER A 69 -0.60 -4.91 6.81
N LEU A 70 -1.93 -4.85 6.92
CA LEU A 70 -2.83 -3.96 6.18
C LEU A 70 -3.88 -3.37 7.13
N PRO A 71 -4.36 -2.13 6.90
CA PRO A 71 -5.49 -1.59 7.66
C PRO A 71 -6.77 -2.36 7.36
N GLN A 72 -7.61 -2.57 8.36
CA GLN A 72 -8.95 -3.11 8.14
C GLN A 72 -9.82 -2.09 7.38
N ILE A 73 -10.45 -2.52 6.28
CA ILE A 73 -11.49 -1.74 5.59
C ILE A 73 -12.83 -2.02 6.27
N TYR A 74 -13.45 -0.98 6.83
CA TYR A 74 -14.74 -1.07 7.53
C TYR A 74 -15.90 -0.93 6.56
N GLU A 75 -15.93 0.16 5.79
CA GLU A 75 -17.01 0.42 4.84
C GLU A 75 -16.51 1.05 3.56
N VAL A 76 -17.26 0.82 2.50
CA VAL A 76 -16.98 1.29 1.15
C VAL A 76 -18.29 1.70 0.52
N CYS A 77 -18.38 2.94 0.06
CA CYS A 77 -19.48 3.38 -0.77
C CYS A 77 -18.95 4.29 -1.88
N SER A 78 -19.76 4.48 -2.91
CA SER A 78 -19.34 5.23 -4.09
C SER A 78 -20.55 5.92 -4.67
N ASP A 79 -20.43 7.19 -5.02
CA ASP A 79 -21.39 7.89 -5.88
C ASP A 79 -20.88 7.90 -7.33
N ASP A 80 -21.37 8.83 -8.17
CA ASP A 80 -20.94 8.92 -9.57
C ASP A 80 -19.51 9.46 -9.71
N ASP A 81 -19.07 10.30 -8.77
CA ASP A 81 -17.79 11.04 -8.84
C ASP A 81 -16.72 10.54 -7.88
N TRP A 82 -17.12 9.98 -6.74
CA TRP A 82 -16.25 9.70 -5.60
C TRP A 82 -16.44 8.30 -5.05
N LEU A 83 -15.32 7.65 -4.78
CA LEU A 83 -15.22 6.51 -3.86
C LEU A 83 -14.98 7.04 -2.45
N MET A 84 -15.81 6.65 -1.48
CA MET A 84 -15.58 6.83 -0.05
C MET A 84 -15.19 5.50 0.61
N VAL A 85 -14.14 5.53 1.42
CA VAL A 85 -13.65 4.38 2.20
C VAL A 85 -13.50 4.80 3.65
N LEU A 86 -14.04 3.97 4.55
CA LEU A 86 -13.73 4.00 5.98
C LEU A 86 -12.76 2.87 6.31
N GLU A 87 -11.60 3.22 6.84
CA GLU A 87 -10.54 2.27 7.16
C GLU A 87 -9.95 2.51 8.56
N GLU A 88 -9.27 1.50 9.08
CA GLU A 88 -8.53 1.56 10.32
C GLU A 88 -7.45 2.64 10.27
N TYR A 89 -7.37 3.45 11.34
CA TYR A 89 -6.22 4.31 11.56
C TYR A 89 -5.06 3.50 12.15
N ILE A 90 -3.93 3.49 11.46
CA ILE A 90 -2.69 2.88 11.97
C ILE A 90 -1.88 3.98 12.68
N ASP A 91 -1.77 3.86 13.99
CA ASP A 91 -0.92 4.75 14.79
C ASP A 91 0.55 4.40 14.58
N GLY A 92 1.36 5.39 14.24
CA GLY A 92 2.75 5.18 13.87
C GLY A 92 3.37 6.29 13.05
N LYS A 93 4.61 6.07 12.62
CA LYS A 93 5.36 6.99 11.75
C LYS A 93 5.41 6.47 10.34
N ASN A 94 5.27 7.38 9.38
CA ASN A 94 5.50 7.06 7.99
C ASN A 94 6.97 6.61 7.78
N LEU A 95 7.20 5.55 7.02
CA LEU A 95 8.55 5.05 6.74
C LEU A 95 9.43 6.12 6.06
N ALA A 96 8.85 7.04 5.27
CA ALA A 96 9.57 8.18 4.72
C ALA A 96 10.24 9.00 5.83
N ALA A 97 9.49 9.37 6.87
CA ALA A 97 10.01 10.12 8.01
C ALA A 97 11.03 9.31 8.84
N VAL A 98 10.89 7.98 8.87
CA VAL A 98 11.88 7.09 9.50
C VAL A 98 13.19 7.11 8.71
N THR A 99 13.13 7.05 7.38
CA THR A 99 14.32 7.07 6.51
C THR A 99 14.93 8.46 6.33
N ASP A 100 14.19 9.54 6.58
CA ASP A 100 14.72 10.91 6.60
C ASP A 100 15.77 11.09 7.71
N SER A 101 15.67 10.29 8.79
CA SER A 101 16.68 10.26 9.86
C SER A 101 17.95 9.47 9.51
N GLY A 102 18.00 8.83 8.34
CA GLY A 102 19.14 8.08 7.82
C GLY A 102 18.79 6.65 7.37
N THR A 103 19.83 5.89 7.03
CA THR A 103 19.70 4.49 6.61
C THR A 103 19.38 3.56 7.78
N LEU A 104 18.65 2.48 7.50
CA LEU A 104 18.34 1.42 8.45
C LEU A 104 19.40 0.32 8.46
N LYS A 105 19.59 -0.29 9.64
CA LYS A 105 20.35 -1.55 9.74
C LYS A 105 19.66 -2.62 8.89
N THR A 106 20.44 -3.47 8.22
CA THR A 106 19.93 -4.56 7.35
C THR A 106 18.86 -5.41 8.02
N LYS A 107 19.07 -5.81 9.29
CA LYS A 107 18.10 -6.59 10.06
C LYS A 107 16.72 -5.89 10.15
N GLN A 108 16.71 -4.59 10.43
CA GLN A 108 15.46 -3.82 10.54
C GLN A 108 14.79 -3.62 9.18
N ALA A 109 15.57 -3.30 8.13
CA ALA A 109 15.06 -3.17 6.77
C ALA A 109 14.46 -4.50 6.27
N CYS A 110 15.11 -5.64 6.55
CA CYS A 110 14.60 -6.97 6.23
C CYS A 110 13.31 -7.29 7.01
N LYS A 111 13.20 -6.88 8.28
CA LYS A 111 11.96 -7.04 9.06
C LYS A 111 10.81 -6.27 8.43
N TYR A 112 11.00 -5.00 8.07
CA TYR A 112 9.94 -4.22 7.40
C TYR A 112 9.58 -4.80 6.03
N ALA A 113 10.57 -5.22 5.24
CA ALA A 113 10.30 -5.88 3.96
C ALA A 113 9.55 -7.21 4.14
N TYR A 114 9.86 -7.98 5.20
CA TYR A 114 9.15 -9.21 5.55
C TYR A 114 7.68 -8.95 5.91
N ASP A 115 7.41 -7.91 6.70
CA ASP A 115 6.05 -7.50 7.07
C ASP A 115 5.27 -7.04 5.82
N ILE A 116 5.89 -6.26 4.92
CA ILE A 116 5.29 -5.88 3.63
C ILE A 116 5.03 -7.12 2.74
N CYS A 117 5.90 -8.14 2.76
CA CYS A 117 5.61 -9.41 2.07
C CYS A 117 4.36 -10.12 2.62
N ASN A 118 4.02 -9.99 3.91
CA ASN A 118 2.76 -10.52 4.44
C ASN A 118 1.57 -9.83 3.77
N ALA A 119 1.56 -8.49 3.76
CA ALA A 119 0.52 -7.69 3.10
C ALA A 119 0.36 -8.07 1.62
N LEU A 120 1.48 -8.12 0.88
CA LEU A 120 1.48 -8.47 -0.54
C LEU A 120 0.99 -9.90 -0.78
N THR A 121 1.33 -10.85 0.10
CA THR A 121 0.85 -12.23 -0.02
C THR A 121 -0.67 -12.31 0.08
N GLU A 122 -1.28 -11.59 1.03
CA GLU A 122 -2.74 -11.51 1.19
C GLU A 122 -3.41 -10.81 0.00
N LEU A 123 -2.89 -9.66 -0.44
CA LEU A 123 -3.42 -8.94 -1.61
C LEU A 123 -3.34 -9.80 -2.88
N HIS A 124 -2.18 -10.41 -3.14
CA HIS A 124 -1.94 -11.21 -4.34
C HIS A 124 -2.78 -12.50 -4.36
N ALA A 125 -3.17 -13.03 -3.19
CA ALA A 125 -4.09 -14.16 -3.08
C ALA A 125 -5.53 -13.76 -3.46
N LEU A 126 -5.91 -12.51 -3.23
CA LEU A 126 -7.18 -11.91 -3.65
C LEU A 126 -7.14 -11.36 -5.09
N GLY A 127 -6.03 -11.55 -5.81
CA GLY A 127 -5.86 -11.02 -7.16
C GLY A 127 -5.67 -9.51 -7.21
N ILE A 128 -5.27 -8.87 -6.12
CA ILE A 128 -5.03 -7.42 -6.04
C ILE A 128 -3.53 -7.14 -6.18
N ILE A 129 -3.15 -6.22 -7.07
CA ILE A 129 -1.78 -5.71 -7.23
C ILE A 129 -1.73 -4.28 -6.71
N HIS A 130 -0.79 -3.94 -5.83
CA HIS A 130 -0.74 -2.64 -5.14
C HIS A 130 -0.24 -1.50 -6.04
N ARG A 131 0.80 -1.74 -6.84
CA ARG A 131 1.41 -0.83 -7.82
C ARG A 131 2.08 0.45 -7.29
N ASP A 132 2.10 0.69 -5.98
CA ASP A 132 2.66 1.92 -5.38
C ASP A 132 3.42 1.68 -4.07
N ILE A 133 4.27 0.66 -4.03
CA ILE A 133 5.12 0.40 -2.85
C ILE A 133 6.21 1.46 -2.77
N LYS A 134 6.17 2.27 -1.72
CA LYS A 134 7.12 3.35 -1.43
C LYS A 134 7.09 3.70 0.07
N PRO A 135 8.07 4.43 0.60
CA PRO A 135 8.11 4.78 2.02
C PRO A 135 6.84 5.50 2.49
N ALA A 136 6.32 6.44 1.68
CA ALA A 136 5.11 7.19 1.99
C ALA A 136 3.85 6.33 2.18
N ASN A 137 3.83 5.09 1.68
CA ASN A 137 2.71 4.17 1.77
C ASN A 137 2.97 3.06 2.83
N VAL A 138 3.93 3.24 3.71
CA VAL A 138 4.23 2.30 4.80
C VAL A 138 4.23 3.05 6.13
N ILE A 139 3.48 2.56 7.10
CA ILE A 139 3.49 3.06 8.48
C ILE A 139 4.23 2.05 9.37
N ILE A 140 5.16 2.54 10.18
CA ILE A 140 5.77 1.77 11.26
C ILE A 140 4.97 2.01 12.54
N ASN A 141 4.28 0.98 13.01
CA ASN A 141 3.38 1.07 14.16
C ASN A 141 4.14 1.05 15.51
N GLY A 142 3.42 1.19 16.62
CA GLY A 142 3.97 1.15 17.98
C GLY A 142 4.69 -0.16 18.35
N ASN A 143 4.42 -1.26 17.63
CA ASN A 143 5.08 -2.57 17.80
C ASN A 143 6.33 -2.73 16.92
N ASN A 144 6.76 -1.66 16.22
CA ASN A 144 7.86 -1.68 15.26
C ASN A 144 7.61 -2.65 14.09
N GLU A 145 6.37 -2.76 13.64
CA GLU A 145 5.93 -3.56 12.49
C GLU A 145 5.56 -2.62 11.34
N ALA A 146 5.87 -3.04 10.11
CA ALA A 146 5.50 -2.27 8.92
C ALA A 146 4.08 -2.65 8.46
N VAL A 147 3.22 -1.65 8.33
CA VAL A 147 1.85 -1.77 7.80
C VAL A 147 1.79 -1.05 6.46
N LEU A 148 1.41 -1.77 5.41
CA LEU A 148 1.22 -1.22 4.07
C LEU A 148 -0.13 -0.52 4.01
N ILE A 149 -0.16 0.70 3.47
CA ILE A 149 -1.35 1.54 3.36
C ILE A 149 -1.49 2.08 1.94
N ASP A 150 -2.63 2.72 1.67
CA ASP A 150 -2.93 3.43 0.42
C ASP A 150 -2.99 2.55 -0.83
N LEU A 151 -4.21 2.08 -1.12
CA LEU A 151 -4.51 1.26 -2.28
C LEU A 151 -5.01 2.10 -3.47
N ASN A 152 -4.80 3.42 -3.54
CA ASN A 152 -5.47 4.28 -4.53
C ASN A 152 -5.19 3.95 -6.00
N ILE A 153 -4.06 3.31 -6.31
CA ILE A 153 -3.76 2.83 -7.67
C ILE A 153 -3.68 1.30 -7.74
N ALA A 154 -4.15 0.60 -6.71
CA ALA A 154 -4.23 -0.84 -6.73
C ALA A 154 -5.26 -1.31 -7.77
N ARG A 155 -5.05 -2.51 -8.31
CA ARG A 155 -5.87 -3.10 -9.38
C ARG A 155 -6.23 -4.55 -9.06
N SER A 156 -7.44 -4.96 -9.44
CA SER A 156 -7.83 -6.38 -9.49
C SER A 156 -7.44 -7.00 -10.83
N VAL A 157 -6.80 -8.17 -10.82
CA VAL A 157 -6.34 -8.91 -12.01
C VAL A 157 -7.50 -9.35 -12.92
N SER A 158 -8.74 -9.36 -12.42
CA SER A 158 -9.93 -9.64 -13.24
C SER A 158 -10.20 -8.62 -14.36
N GLU A 159 -9.58 -7.45 -14.32
CA GLU A 159 -9.69 -6.41 -15.35
C GLU A 159 -8.78 -6.72 -16.57
N SER A 160 -8.81 -7.92 -17.14
CA SER A 160 -7.84 -8.37 -18.16
C SER A 160 -7.77 -7.56 -19.46
N ASP A 161 -8.64 -6.56 -19.67
CA ASP A 161 -8.83 -5.97 -21.00
C ASP A 161 -8.19 -4.60 -21.20
N ASP A 162 -7.71 -3.92 -20.15
CA ASP A 162 -6.94 -2.68 -20.32
C ASP A 162 -5.44 -2.91 -20.06
N LYS A 163 -4.65 -2.77 -21.14
CA LYS A 163 -3.22 -2.47 -21.04
C LYS A 163 -3.08 -1.21 -20.18
N ASP A 164 -2.03 -1.13 -19.36
CA ASP A 164 -1.75 0.08 -18.57
C ASP A 164 -1.58 1.28 -19.53
N THR A 165 -2.65 2.06 -19.75
CA THR A 165 -2.71 3.17 -20.73
C THR A 165 -2.16 4.48 -20.18
N ALA A 166 -1.84 4.51 -18.89
CA ALA A 166 -1.16 5.61 -18.22
C ALA A 166 0.10 5.09 -17.51
N SER A 167 1.17 5.89 -17.49
CA SER A 167 2.31 5.62 -16.60
C SER A 167 1.84 5.70 -15.16
N LEU A 168 1.92 4.59 -14.44
CA LEU A 168 1.42 4.44 -13.07
C LEU A 168 2.59 4.17 -12.10
N GLY A 169 2.36 4.45 -10.81
CA GLY A 169 3.35 4.26 -9.75
C GLY A 169 4.24 5.48 -9.52
N THR A 170 5.15 5.35 -8.55
CA THR A 170 6.02 6.46 -8.13
C THR A 170 7.40 6.33 -8.77
N VAL A 171 7.87 7.43 -9.37
CA VAL A 171 9.21 7.52 -9.98
C VAL A 171 10.28 7.12 -8.96
N GLY A 172 11.18 6.23 -9.38
CA GLY A 172 12.25 5.70 -8.53
C GLY A 172 11.87 4.47 -7.70
N TYR A 173 10.62 4.00 -7.75
CA TYR A 173 10.18 2.73 -7.14
C TYR A 173 9.44 1.84 -8.13
N ALA A 174 8.69 2.44 -9.05
CA ALA A 174 7.88 1.72 -10.03
C ALA A 174 8.72 0.78 -10.90
N ALA A 175 8.17 -0.39 -11.18
CA ALA A 175 8.81 -1.37 -12.04
C ALA A 175 8.80 -0.92 -13.51
N PRO A 176 9.77 -1.35 -14.34
CA PRO A 176 9.84 -0.92 -15.75
C PRO A 176 8.55 -1.13 -16.54
N GLU A 177 7.81 -2.21 -16.24
CA GLU A 177 6.54 -2.51 -16.90
C GLU A 177 5.45 -1.45 -16.67
N GLN A 178 5.46 -0.73 -15.55
CA GLN A 178 4.48 0.31 -15.22
C GLN A 178 4.63 1.58 -16.07
N TYR A 179 5.72 1.68 -16.84
CA TYR A 179 5.95 2.73 -17.83
C TYR A 179 5.47 2.36 -19.24
N GLY A 180 4.62 1.32 -19.37
CA GLY A 180 3.98 0.94 -20.63
C GLY A 180 4.68 -0.19 -21.40
N ILE A 181 5.63 -0.89 -20.78
CA ILE A 181 6.41 -1.97 -21.43
C ILE A 181 5.65 -3.31 -21.39
N SER A 182 4.86 -3.56 -20.35
CA SER A 182 4.02 -4.77 -20.20
C SER A 182 2.97 -4.59 -19.10
N GLN A 183 2.06 -5.56 -18.93
CA GLN A 183 1.00 -5.49 -17.91
C GLN A 183 1.58 -5.71 -16.50
N SER A 184 1.16 -4.86 -15.56
CA SER A 184 1.49 -5.00 -14.13
C SER A 184 0.98 -6.34 -13.56
N GLY A 185 1.77 -6.98 -12.70
CA GLY A 185 1.41 -8.23 -12.02
C GLY A 185 2.02 -8.35 -10.63
N LYS A 186 1.95 -9.53 -10.02
CA LYS A 186 2.50 -9.77 -8.66
C LYS A 186 3.97 -9.37 -8.54
N SER A 187 4.75 -9.66 -9.59
CA SER A 187 6.18 -9.33 -9.67
C SER A 187 6.49 -7.84 -9.79
N THR A 188 5.48 -7.00 -10.06
CA THR A 188 5.58 -5.53 -10.06
C THR A 188 5.74 -5.01 -8.64
N ASP A 189 4.91 -5.46 -7.70
CA ASP A 189 5.04 -5.08 -6.28
C ASP A 189 6.35 -5.59 -5.67
N ILE A 190 6.81 -6.78 -6.09
CA ILE A 190 8.07 -7.38 -5.65
C ILE A 190 9.26 -6.52 -6.10
N TYR A 191 9.24 -6.00 -7.33
CA TYR A 191 10.27 -5.09 -7.81
C TYR A 191 10.34 -3.84 -6.93
N ALA A 192 9.21 -3.18 -6.71
CA ALA A 192 9.13 -1.96 -5.92
C ALA A 192 9.57 -2.20 -4.46
N LEU A 193 9.23 -3.36 -3.87
CA LEU A 193 9.73 -3.77 -2.56
C LEU A 193 11.25 -4.01 -2.54
N GLY A 194 11.82 -4.60 -3.60
CA GLY A 194 13.27 -4.76 -3.75
C GLY A 194 14.01 -3.43 -3.81
N VAL A 195 13.45 -2.46 -4.55
CA VAL A 195 13.96 -1.09 -4.60
C VAL A 195 13.88 -0.41 -3.23
N LEU A 196 12.72 -0.50 -2.57
CA LEU A 196 12.52 0.04 -1.23
C LEU A 196 13.51 -0.56 -0.22
N LEU A 197 13.72 -1.88 -0.24
CA LEU A 197 14.69 -2.55 0.63
C LEU A 197 16.11 -2.02 0.41
N ASN A 198 16.52 -1.81 -0.84
CA ASN A 198 17.83 -1.23 -1.14
C ASN A 198 17.97 0.19 -0.60
N ILE A 199 16.96 1.02 -0.83
CA ILE A 199 16.94 2.42 -0.36
C ILE A 199 16.96 2.48 1.16
N MET A 200 16.20 1.63 1.85
CA MET A 200 16.23 1.54 3.32
C MET A 200 17.65 1.28 3.85
N ILE A 201 18.44 0.44 3.17
CA ILE A 201 19.77 0.03 3.63
C ILE A 201 20.86 1.02 3.19
N THR A 202 20.76 1.58 1.99
CA THR A 202 21.86 2.34 1.35
C THR A 202 21.57 3.82 1.17
N GLY A 203 20.31 4.24 1.33
CA GLY A 203 19.84 5.60 1.07
C GLY A 203 19.67 5.94 -0.42
N VAL A 204 20.03 5.04 -1.33
CA VAL A 204 20.00 5.31 -2.78
C VAL A 204 19.38 4.16 -3.58
N HIS A 205 19.04 4.44 -4.84
CA HIS A 205 18.46 3.46 -5.75
C HIS A 205 19.46 2.31 -6.06
N PRO A 206 18.99 1.06 -6.26
CA PRO A 206 19.87 -0.10 -6.54
C PRO A 206 20.75 0.05 -7.78
N ALA A 207 20.34 0.89 -8.75
CA ALA A 207 21.15 1.22 -9.92
C ALA A 207 22.40 2.08 -9.59
N ILE A 208 22.40 2.77 -8.45
CA ILE A 208 23.50 3.62 -7.98
C ILE A 208 24.41 2.83 -7.05
N ASN A 209 23.83 2.17 -6.04
CA ASN A 209 24.58 1.38 -5.07
C ASN A 209 23.71 0.22 -4.55
N SER A 210 24.35 -0.87 -4.16
CA SER A 210 23.71 -2.01 -3.51
C SER A 210 24.50 -2.43 -2.27
N PRO A 211 23.85 -2.95 -1.22
CA PRO A 211 24.55 -3.42 -0.04
C PRO A 211 25.50 -4.57 -0.37
N LYS A 212 26.52 -4.76 0.47
CA LYS A 212 27.45 -5.90 0.38
C LYS A 212 26.84 -7.15 1.03
N GLY A 213 27.40 -8.31 0.70
CA GLY A 213 27.02 -9.59 1.30
C GLY A 213 25.76 -10.21 0.70
N PRO A 214 25.22 -11.28 1.32
CA PRO A 214 24.21 -12.12 0.69
C PRO A 214 22.87 -11.40 0.42
N ILE A 215 22.57 -10.32 1.14
CA ILE A 215 21.34 -9.51 0.95
C ILE A 215 21.26 -8.88 -0.44
N LYS A 216 22.43 -8.64 -1.06
CA LYS A 216 22.53 -8.15 -2.44
C LYS A 216 21.80 -9.07 -3.42
N HIS A 217 21.87 -10.38 -3.22
CA HIS A 217 21.22 -11.34 -4.12
C HIS A 217 19.70 -11.24 -4.06
N ILE A 218 19.14 -11.00 -2.87
CA ILE A 218 17.70 -10.79 -2.70
C ILE A 218 17.24 -9.55 -3.46
N ILE A 219 17.96 -8.43 -3.29
CA ILE A 219 17.66 -7.18 -3.98
C ILE A 219 17.77 -7.37 -5.50
N GLN A 220 18.88 -7.93 -5.99
CA GLN A 220 19.09 -8.14 -7.43
C GLN A 220 18.05 -9.07 -8.07
N LYS A 221 17.61 -10.10 -7.35
CA LYS A 221 16.54 -10.99 -7.81
C LYS A 221 15.21 -10.26 -7.84
N ALA A 222 14.85 -9.54 -6.78
CA ALA A 222 13.61 -8.76 -6.74
C ALA A 222 13.56 -7.67 -7.82
N THR A 223 14.67 -6.96 -8.06
CA THR A 223 14.76 -5.83 -9.00
C THR A 223 15.25 -6.23 -10.39
N ASN A 224 15.14 -7.51 -10.76
CA ASN A 224 15.59 -7.95 -12.09
C ASN A 224 14.70 -7.34 -13.18
N VAL A 225 15.26 -6.81 -14.27
CA VAL A 225 14.46 -6.24 -15.36
C VAL A 225 13.57 -7.31 -16.01
N GLN A 226 14.07 -8.54 -16.14
CA GLN A 226 13.30 -9.65 -16.67
C GLN A 226 12.35 -10.22 -15.60
N ILE A 227 11.04 -10.06 -15.82
CA ILE A 227 9.98 -10.48 -14.87
C ILE A 227 10.12 -11.96 -14.47
N SER A 228 10.44 -12.84 -15.42
CA SER A 228 10.60 -14.28 -15.16
C SER A 228 11.79 -14.63 -14.26
N ARG A 229 12.74 -13.71 -14.07
CA ARG A 229 13.88 -13.87 -13.16
C ARG A 229 13.64 -13.28 -11.76
N ARG A 230 12.52 -12.56 -11.56
CA ARG A 230 12.12 -12.07 -10.24
C ARG A 230 11.57 -13.20 -9.38
N TYR A 231 11.37 -12.94 -8.09
CA TYR A 231 10.48 -13.79 -7.30
C TYR A 231 9.09 -13.78 -7.93
N GLN A 232 8.44 -14.94 -8.01
CA GLN A 232 7.11 -15.08 -8.62
C GLN A 232 5.99 -14.91 -7.59
N SER A 233 6.35 -14.83 -6.30
CA SER A 233 5.42 -14.48 -5.23
C SER A 233 6.13 -13.75 -4.09
N ALA A 234 5.40 -12.90 -3.38
CA ALA A 234 5.90 -12.25 -2.17
C ALA A 234 6.35 -13.27 -1.11
N LYS A 235 5.69 -14.44 -1.05
CA LYS A 235 6.03 -15.56 -0.16
C LYS A 235 7.42 -16.17 -0.45
N GLU A 236 7.88 -16.18 -1.70
CA GLU A 236 9.24 -16.63 -2.01
C GLU A 236 10.29 -15.65 -1.48
N MET A 237 10.11 -14.36 -1.74
CA MET A 237 11.00 -13.31 -1.21
C MET A 237 11.01 -13.32 0.32
N GLN A 238 9.83 -13.48 0.94
CA GLN A 238 9.66 -13.56 2.38
C GLN A 238 10.50 -14.67 3.03
N LYS A 239 10.56 -15.86 2.41
CA LYS A 239 11.37 -16.98 2.93
C LYS A 239 12.84 -16.64 3.00
N GLU A 240 13.38 -15.94 2.01
CA GLU A 240 14.78 -15.53 2.00
C GLU A 240 15.04 -14.38 3.00
N LEU A 241 14.11 -13.43 3.14
CA LEU A 241 14.20 -12.35 4.15
C LEU A 241 14.18 -12.88 5.58
N ARG A 242 13.49 -14.00 5.84
CA ARG A 242 13.40 -14.62 7.17
C ARG A 242 14.77 -15.00 7.75
N LEU A 243 15.78 -15.20 6.90
CA LEU A 243 17.15 -15.52 7.33
C LEU A 243 17.89 -14.34 7.98
N TYR A 244 17.32 -13.13 7.93
CA TYR A 244 17.94 -11.89 8.42
C TYR A 244 17.28 -11.31 9.68
N ILE A 245 16.18 -11.90 10.15
CA ILE A 245 15.35 -11.39 11.26
C ILE A 245 15.44 -12.31 12.47
#